data_AF-A0A497PVJ0-F1
#
_entry.id   AF-A0A497PVJ0-F1
#
_cell.length_a   1.000
_cell.length_b   1.000
_cell.length_c   1.000
_cell.angle_alpha   90.00
_cell.angle_beta   90.00
_cell.angle_gamma   90.00
#
_symmetry.space_group_name_H-M   'P 1'
#
loop_
_entity.id
_entity.type
_entity.pdbx_description
1 polymer ?
#
loop_
_entity_poly.entity_id
_entity_poly.type
_entity_poly.pdbx_seq_one_letter_code
_entity_poly.pdbx_strand_id
1 'polypeptide(L)'
;MSDELLDRTAILKQLEGILEIQVRISGYVDKRLCLQCYSGPEVEWETRRKHAFKDVRGLVDKYAFSKMIPRDEFGILTLSVTSHLLNIQHTLLRVLVMIDTIRGESFDDIFMDSMMNISSKVNEQIAELKRMVNYRTIGAEQAEQSLETILRLEREIDEDNIVICRQISVVTKGESDFNCYMMRKIVAELEHISDYAREAAEILSEM
;
A
#
# COMPACT_ATOMS: atom_id res chain seq x y z
N MET A 1 11.48 -2.19 34.58
CA MET A 1 10.01 -2.33 34.52
C MET A 1 9.75 -3.62 33.77
N SER A 2 8.90 -4.52 34.29
CA SER A 2 8.44 -5.64 33.48
C SER A 2 7.50 -5.04 32.43
N ASP A 3 7.95 -4.94 31.19
CA ASP A 3 7.09 -4.51 30.10
C ASP A 3 5.97 -5.56 29.99
N GLU A 4 4.75 -5.14 30.33
CA GLU A 4 3.57 -5.98 30.25
C GLU A 4 3.32 -6.33 28.78
N LEU A 5 3.19 -7.63 28.47
CA LEU A 5 2.95 -8.08 27.11
C LEU A 5 1.55 -7.63 26.66
N LEU A 6 1.43 -7.22 25.41
CA LEU A 6 0.14 -6.77 24.85
C LEU A 6 -0.77 -7.97 24.57
N ASP A 7 -2.06 -7.77 24.84
CA ASP A 7 -3.10 -8.70 24.41
C ASP A 7 -3.45 -8.52 22.92
N ARG A 8 -4.28 -9.44 22.40
CA ARG A 8 -4.74 -9.44 21.00
C ARG A 8 -5.38 -8.12 20.60
N THR A 9 -6.27 -7.58 21.43
CA THR A 9 -6.99 -6.34 21.12
C THR A 9 -6.05 -5.14 21.05
N ALA A 10 -5.09 -5.04 21.97
CA ALA A 10 -4.11 -3.98 21.97
C ALA A 10 -3.20 -4.06 20.74
N ILE A 11 -2.77 -5.25 20.33
CA ILE A 11 -1.97 -5.46 19.11
C ILE A 11 -2.76 -5.05 17.86
N LEU A 12 -3.99 -5.53 17.69
CA LEU A 12 -4.84 -5.16 16.54
C LEU A 12 -5.02 -3.63 16.46
N LYS A 13 -5.18 -2.95 17.60
CA LYS A 13 -5.26 -1.48 17.65
C LYS A 13 -3.97 -0.79 17.21
N GLN A 14 -2.80 -1.35 17.51
CA GLN A 14 -1.53 -0.82 16.99
C GLN A 14 -1.43 -0.99 15.48
N LEU A 15 -1.81 -2.16 14.96
CA LEU A 15 -1.84 -2.44 13.52
C LEU A 15 -2.81 -1.51 12.78
N GLU A 16 -4.00 -1.28 13.33
CA GLU A 16 -4.97 -0.30 12.79
C GLU A 16 -4.33 1.09 12.69
N GLY A 17 -3.65 1.54 13.74
CA GLY A 17 -3.01 2.85 13.79
C GLY A 17 -1.82 3.00 12.83
N ILE A 18 -1.21 1.90 12.38
CA ILE A 18 -0.19 1.87 11.31
C ILE A 18 -0.89 1.94 9.95
N LEU A 19 -1.89 1.08 9.73
CA LEU A 19 -2.65 1.01 8.49
C LEU A 19 -3.37 2.32 8.18
N GLU A 20 -3.86 3.06 9.18
CA GLU A 20 -4.46 4.38 8.97
C GLU A 20 -3.51 5.36 8.28
N ILE A 21 -2.23 5.34 8.65
CA ILE A 21 -1.21 6.17 8.00
C ILE A 21 -0.92 5.66 6.59
N GLN A 22 -0.83 4.35 6.41
CA GLN A 22 -0.57 3.74 5.09
C GLN A 22 -1.70 4.06 4.09
N VAL A 23 -2.97 3.94 4.50
CA VAL A 23 -4.15 4.35 3.71
C VAL A 23 -4.06 5.83 3.29
N ARG A 24 -3.60 6.69 4.19
CA ARG A 24 -3.47 8.12 3.87
C ARG A 24 -2.38 8.36 2.82
N ILE A 25 -1.25 7.67 2.94
CA ILE A 25 -0.14 7.78 1.99
C ILE A 25 -0.53 7.20 0.63
N SER A 26 -1.16 6.01 0.59
CA SER A 26 -1.67 5.43 -0.66
C SER A 26 -2.69 6.35 -1.33
N GLY A 27 -3.55 7.00 -0.55
CA GLY A 27 -4.50 7.99 -1.07
C GLY A 27 -3.83 9.24 -1.64
N TYR A 28 -2.60 9.58 -1.23
CA TYR A 28 -1.81 10.63 -1.89
C TYR A 28 -1.22 10.17 -3.22
N VAL A 29 -0.74 8.92 -3.27
CA VAL A 29 -0.23 8.28 -4.49
C VAL A 29 -1.33 8.17 -5.55
N ASP A 30 -2.47 7.58 -5.19
CA ASP A 30 -3.65 7.41 -6.04
C ASP A 30 -4.11 8.74 -6.65
N LYS A 31 -4.33 9.75 -5.79
CA LYS A 31 -4.71 11.09 -6.26
C LYS A 31 -3.68 11.74 -7.16
N ARG A 32 -2.38 11.45 -6.99
CA ARG A 32 -1.33 12.04 -7.83
C ARG A 32 -1.23 11.36 -9.20
N LEU A 33 -1.48 10.05 -9.25
CA LEU A 33 -1.51 9.26 -10.48
C LEU A 33 -2.81 9.42 -11.26
N CYS A 34 -3.90 9.86 -10.63
CA CYS A 34 -5.14 10.20 -11.35
C CYS A 34 -5.05 11.58 -12.05
N LEU A 35 -4.83 11.58 -13.37
CA LEU A 35 -4.81 12.82 -14.19
C LEU A 35 -6.13 13.62 -14.14
N GLN A 36 -7.27 12.94 -14.08
CA GLN A 36 -8.60 13.57 -14.12
C GLN A 36 -9.12 14.00 -12.73
N CYS A 37 -8.60 13.39 -11.66
CA CYS A 37 -8.97 13.70 -10.27
C CYS A 37 -8.16 14.87 -9.71
N TYR A 38 -7.05 15.23 -10.37
CA TYR A 38 -6.09 16.20 -9.87
C TYR A 38 -5.83 17.31 -10.88
N SER A 39 -6.71 18.32 -10.85
CA SER A 39 -6.48 19.63 -11.47
C SER A 39 -5.75 20.61 -10.54
N GLY A 40 -5.23 20.12 -9.42
CA GLY A 40 -4.54 20.91 -8.40
C GLY A 40 -3.14 21.36 -8.86
N PRO A 41 -2.68 22.56 -8.47
CA PRO A 41 -1.34 23.04 -8.80
C PRO A 41 -0.25 22.15 -8.18
N GLU A 42 0.94 22.13 -8.78
CA GLU A 42 2.13 21.37 -8.33
C GLU A 42 2.50 21.63 -6.85
N VAL A 43 2.18 22.82 -6.34
CA VAL A 43 2.30 23.24 -4.93
C VAL A 43 1.53 22.32 -3.97
N GLU A 44 0.40 21.77 -4.42
CA GLU A 44 -0.42 20.87 -3.61
C GLU A 44 0.22 19.47 -3.51
N TRP A 45 0.90 19.01 -4.58
CA TRP A 45 1.68 17.76 -4.55
C TRP A 45 2.86 17.86 -3.59
N GLU A 46 3.66 18.92 -3.68
CA GLU A 46 4.82 19.12 -2.80
C GLU A 46 4.40 19.11 -1.32
N THR A 47 3.26 19.72 -1.01
CA THR A 47 2.70 19.76 0.35
C THR A 47 2.28 18.36 0.82
N ARG A 48 1.53 17.61 0.00
CA ARG A 48 1.11 16.23 0.31
C ARG A 48 2.30 15.30 0.46
N ARG A 49 3.32 15.44 -0.39
CA ARG A 49 4.58 14.70 -0.30
C ARG A 49 5.29 14.98 1.03
N LYS A 50 5.44 16.26 1.42
CA LYS A 50 6.03 16.64 2.72
C LYS A 50 5.26 16.02 3.88
N HIS A 51 3.93 15.99 3.81
CA HIS A 51 3.10 15.32 4.81
C HIS A 51 3.33 13.81 4.82
N ALA A 52 3.40 13.14 3.67
CA ALA A 52 3.68 11.71 3.58
C ALA A 52 5.00 11.34 4.26
N PHE A 53 6.09 12.07 3.97
CA PHE A 53 7.39 11.82 4.62
C PHE A 53 7.35 12.09 6.14
N LYS A 54 6.58 13.10 6.58
CA LYS A 54 6.40 13.38 8.00
C LYS A 54 5.62 12.25 8.70
N ASP A 55 4.54 11.79 8.08
CA ASP A 55 3.70 10.71 8.59
C ASP A 55 4.49 9.39 8.69
N VAL A 56 5.33 9.10 7.70
CA VAL A 56 6.27 7.96 7.72
C VAL A 56 7.28 8.07 8.87
N ARG A 57 7.84 9.26 9.13
CA ARG A 57 8.75 9.43 10.27
C ARG A 57 8.03 9.10 11.59
N GLY A 58 6.74 9.44 11.69
CA GLY A 58 5.91 9.11 12.85
C GLY A 58 5.58 7.62 13.01
N LEU A 59 5.73 6.80 11.96
CA LEU A 59 5.51 5.35 12.05
C LEU A 59 6.58 4.64 12.88
N VAL A 60 7.81 5.16 12.94
CA VAL A 60 8.91 4.53 13.71
C VAL A 60 8.51 4.31 15.18
N ASP A 61 7.90 5.32 15.80
CA ASP A 61 7.44 5.24 17.19
C ASP A 61 6.26 4.28 17.35
N LYS A 62 5.40 4.17 16.32
CA LYS A 62 4.26 3.25 16.34
C LYS A 62 4.70 1.78 16.33
N TYR A 63 5.81 1.43 15.68
CA TYR A 63 6.37 0.07 15.72
C TYR A 63 7.07 -0.30 17.03
N ALA A 64 7.21 0.64 17.98
CA ALA A 64 7.83 0.37 19.27
C ALA A 64 7.06 -0.70 20.11
N PHE A 65 5.78 -0.94 19.79
CA PHE A 65 4.98 -2.01 20.39
C PHE A 65 5.57 -3.41 20.19
N SER A 66 6.44 -3.59 19.18
CA SER A 66 7.15 -4.84 18.90
C SER A 66 7.90 -5.41 20.10
N LYS A 67 8.35 -4.56 21.04
CA LYS A 67 9.00 -4.98 22.29
C LYS A 67 8.07 -5.70 23.27
N MET A 68 6.77 -5.48 23.13
CA MET A 68 5.70 -5.99 23.99
C MET A 68 4.90 -7.13 23.32
N ILE A 69 5.32 -7.61 22.15
CA ILE A 69 4.68 -8.75 21.48
C ILE A 69 4.93 -10.03 22.30
N PRO A 70 3.90 -10.87 22.54
CA PRO A 70 4.04 -12.16 23.19
C PRO A 70 5.05 -13.09 22.51
N ARG A 71 5.64 -14.03 23.25
CA ARG A 71 6.62 -15.01 22.73
C ARG A 71 5.97 -16.37 22.48
N ASP A 72 4.86 -16.36 21.78
CA ASP A 72 4.05 -17.52 21.41
C ASP A 72 3.71 -17.50 19.90
N GLU A 73 2.84 -18.41 19.46
CA GLU A 73 2.39 -18.50 18.07
C GLU A 73 1.70 -17.21 17.59
N PHE A 74 0.88 -16.60 18.44
CA PHE A 74 0.23 -15.32 18.13
C PHE A 74 1.27 -14.19 17.94
N GLY A 75 2.33 -14.19 18.74
CA GLY A 75 3.46 -13.30 18.56
C GLY A 75 4.19 -13.48 17.22
N ILE A 76 4.35 -14.73 16.76
CA ILE A 76 4.94 -15.04 15.44
C ILE A 76 4.07 -14.46 14.32
N LEU A 77 2.75 -14.71 14.36
CA LEU A 77 1.81 -14.15 13.37
C LEU A 77 1.85 -12.61 13.36
N THR A 78 1.86 -11.99 14.55
CA THR A 78 1.95 -10.54 14.71
C THR A 78 3.23 -9.97 14.07
N LEU A 79 4.38 -10.62 14.30
CA LEU A 79 5.64 -10.20 13.70
C LEU A 79 5.62 -10.32 12.18
N SER A 80 5.02 -11.38 11.64
CA SER A 80 4.87 -11.56 10.19
C SER A 80 4.01 -10.46 9.58
N VAL A 81 2.82 -10.16 10.14
CA VAL A 81 1.99 -9.04 9.69
C VAL A 81 2.76 -7.72 9.74
N THR A 82 3.45 -7.48 10.87
CA THR A 82 4.27 -6.26 11.05
C THR A 82 5.35 -6.12 9.98
N SER A 83 5.97 -7.23 9.57
CA SER A 83 6.96 -7.26 8.49
C SER A 83 6.36 -6.84 7.14
N HIS A 84 5.20 -7.38 6.77
CA HIS A 84 4.51 -6.99 5.54
C HIS A 84 4.08 -5.51 5.57
N LEU A 85 3.62 -5.00 6.71
CA LEU A 85 3.29 -3.57 6.86
C LEU A 85 4.53 -2.68 6.67
N LEU A 86 5.70 -3.08 7.18
CA LEU A 86 6.95 -2.36 6.92
C LEU A 86 7.31 -2.37 5.43
N ASN A 87 7.14 -3.51 4.75
CA ASN A 87 7.39 -3.61 3.32
C ASN A 87 6.45 -2.68 2.52
N ILE A 88 5.15 -2.68 2.82
CA ILE A 88 4.17 -1.73 2.22
C ILE A 88 4.64 -0.29 2.39
N GLN A 89 5.03 0.10 3.61
CA GLN A 89 5.51 1.45 3.90
C GLN A 89 6.75 1.81 3.07
N HIS A 90 7.74 0.92 3.01
CA HIS A 90 8.97 1.15 2.26
C HIS A 90 8.69 1.27 0.76
N THR A 91 7.80 0.44 0.24
CA THR A 91 7.46 0.45 -1.17
C THR A 91 6.65 1.70 -1.55
N LEU A 92 5.71 2.14 -0.70
CA LEU A 92 5.01 3.42 -0.89
C LEU A 92 5.97 4.61 -0.98
N LEU A 93 7.00 4.65 -0.13
CA LEU A 93 8.03 5.69 -0.19
C LEU A 93 8.81 5.69 -1.51
N ARG A 94 9.14 4.50 -2.03
CA ARG A 94 9.79 4.38 -3.34
C ARG A 94 8.90 4.93 -4.43
N VAL A 95 7.61 4.58 -4.44
CA VAL A 95 6.63 5.11 -5.40
C VAL A 95 6.57 6.64 -5.36
N LEU A 96 6.52 7.25 -4.16
CA LEU A 96 6.55 8.72 -4.02
C LEU A 96 7.79 9.35 -4.67
N VAL A 97 8.97 8.79 -4.45
CA VAL A 97 10.23 9.28 -5.04
C VAL A 97 10.24 9.07 -6.56
N MET A 98 9.73 7.94 -7.03
CA MET A 98 9.63 7.63 -8.46
C MET A 98 8.73 8.63 -9.17
N ILE A 99 7.57 8.97 -8.58
CA ILE A 99 6.65 10.00 -9.10
C ILE A 99 7.34 11.35 -9.25
N ASP A 100 8.16 11.77 -8.28
CA ASP A 100 8.92 13.02 -8.38
C ASP A 100 9.95 13.01 -9.51
N THR A 101 10.49 11.83 -9.84
CA THR A 101 11.57 11.71 -10.83
C THR A 101 11.07 11.88 -12.26
N ILE A 102 9.76 11.77 -12.48
CA ILE A 102 9.10 11.95 -13.79
C ILE A 102 9.05 13.44 -14.23
N ARG A 103 9.39 14.39 -13.35
CA ARG A 103 9.61 15.83 -13.68
C ARG A 103 8.51 16.51 -14.51
N GLY A 104 7.26 16.08 -14.37
CA GLY A 104 6.12 16.70 -15.06
C GLY A 104 6.03 16.37 -16.54
N GLU A 105 6.79 15.38 -17.03
CA GLU A 105 6.58 14.87 -18.38
C GLU A 105 5.18 14.23 -18.50
N SER A 106 4.48 14.55 -19.59
CA SER A 106 3.16 14.02 -19.88
C SER A 106 3.30 12.58 -20.38
N PHE A 107 2.65 11.65 -19.71
CA PHE A 107 2.47 10.31 -20.21
C PHE A 107 1.36 10.25 -21.26
N ASP A 108 1.38 9.23 -22.12
CA ASP A 108 0.21 8.91 -22.92
C ASP A 108 -0.96 8.57 -21.98
N ASP A 109 -2.14 9.12 -22.29
CA ASP A 109 -3.36 9.00 -21.47
C ASP A 109 -3.71 7.53 -21.15
N ILE A 110 -3.47 6.63 -22.11
CA ILE A 110 -3.74 5.18 -21.97
C ILE A 110 -2.99 4.58 -20.79
N PHE A 111 -1.75 5.01 -20.54
CA PHE A 111 -0.98 4.48 -19.43
C PHE A 111 -1.38 5.06 -18.09
N MET A 112 -1.82 6.31 -18.11
CA MET A 112 -2.30 7.00 -16.92
C MET A 112 -3.60 6.40 -16.43
N ASP A 113 -4.49 6.00 -17.34
CA ASP A 113 -5.73 5.30 -16.99
C ASP A 113 -5.44 3.95 -16.31
N SER A 114 -4.51 3.16 -16.84
CA SER A 114 -4.12 1.88 -16.23
C SER A 114 -3.39 2.05 -14.90
N MET A 115 -2.45 2.99 -14.80
CA MET A 115 -1.76 3.29 -13.52
C MET A 115 -2.73 3.80 -12.46
N MET A 116 -3.69 4.65 -12.84
CA MET A 116 -4.75 5.11 -11.97
C MET A 116 -5.57 3.94 -11.46
N ASN A 117 -6.01 3.04 -12.35
CA ASN A 117 -6.80 1.86 -11.97
C ASN A 117 -6.07 1.02 -10.93
N ILE A 118 -4.80 0.68 -11.19
CA ILE A 118 -3.96 -0.10 -10.26
C ILE A 118 -3.80 0.64 -8.93
N SER A 119 -3.45 1.93 -8.95
CA SER A 119 -3.23 2.70 -7.72
C SER A 119 -4.49 2.84 -6.86
N SER A 120 -5.66 2.94 -7.49
CA SER A 120 -6.95 3.02 -6.81
C SER A 120 -7.29 1.70 -6.12
N LYS A 121 -7.07 0.56 -6.79
CA LYS A 121 -7.26 -0.79 -6.24
C LYS A 121 -6.29 -1.08 -5.09
N VAL A 122 -5.02 -0.69 -5.22
CA VAL A 122 -4.04 -0.78 -4.11
C VAL A 122 -4.50 0.03 -2.90
N ASN A 123 -4.97 1.27 -3.12
CA ASN A 123 -5.49 2.09 -2.04
C ASN A 123 -6.74 1.45 -1.38
N GLU A 124 -7.64 0.89 -2.18
CA GLU A 124 -8.82 0.15 -1.69
C GLU A 124 -8.40 -1.08 -0.87
N GLN A 125 -7.40 -1.82 -1.33
CA GLN A 125 -6.90 -3.03 -0.69
C GLN A 125 -6.27 -2.75 0.69
N ILE A 126 -5.46 -1.68 0.81
CA ILE A 126 -4.92 -1.25 2.11
C ILE A 126 -6.06 -0.78 3.04
N ALA A 127 -7.08 -0.11 2.49
CA ALA A 127 -8.25 0.31 3.27
C ALA A 127 -9.11 -0.89 3.73
N GLU A 128 -9.20 -1.95 2.92
CA GLU A 128 -9.84 -3.21 3.28
C GLU A 128 -9.03 -3.97 4.34
N LEU A 129 -7.69 -3.98 4.23
CA LEU A 129 -6.82 -4.57 5.25
C LEU A 129 -7.01 -3.89 6.62
N LYS A 130 -7.15 -2.56 6.63
CA LYS A 130 -7.53 -1.81 7.84
C LYS A 130 -8.89 -2.24 8.38
N ARG A 131 -9.90 -2.38 7.51
CA ARG A 131 -11.25 -2.83 7.90
C ARG A 131 -11.21 -4.25 8.49
N MET A 132 -10.41 -5.15 7.91
CA MET A 132 -10.21 -6.50 8.41
C MET A 132 -9.65 -6.52 9.83
N VAL A 133 -8.63 -5.71 10.12
CA VAL A 133 -8.09 -5.55 11.49
C VAL A 133 -9.18 -5.09 12.46
N ASN A 134 -10.02 -4.14 12.05
CA ASN A 134 -11.13 -3.66 12.88
C ASN A 134 -12.20 -4.73 13.09
N TYR A 135 -12.57 -5.47 12.06
CA TYR A 135 -13.53 -6.56 12.19
C TYR A 135 -13.02 -7.67 13.08
N ARG A 136 -11.71 -7.99 13.06
CA ARG A 136 -11.11 -8.98 13.98
C ARG A 136 -11.27 -8.62 15.46
N THR A 137 -11.54 -7.36 15.80
CA THR A 137 -11.89 -6.92 17.16
C THR A 137 -13.37 -7.10 17.52
N ILE A 138 -14.27 -7.25 16.53
CA ILE A 138 -15.74 -7.23 16.69
C ILE A 138 -16.39 -8.59 16.32
N GLY A 139 -15.84 -9.34 15.35
CA GLY A 139 -16.36 -10.63 14.87
C GLY A 139 -15.64 -11.18 13.62
N ALA A 140 -15.64 -12.51 13.43
CA ALA A 140 -14.85 -13.17 12.38
C ALA A 140 -15.46 -13.10 10.96
N GLU A 141 -16.80 -13.10 10.85
CA GLU A 141 -17.51 -13.20 9.56
C GLU A 141 -17.24 -12.00 8.63
N GLN A 142 -17.20 -10.78 9.18
CA GLN A 142 -16.90 -9.59 8.38
C GLN A 142 -15.43 -9.54 7.93
N ALA A 143 -14.52 -10.17 8.70
CA ALA A 143 -13.11 -10.25 8.32
C ALA A 143 -12.88 -11.18 7.12
N GLU A 144 -13.71 -12.22 6.95
CA GLU A 144 -13.66 -13.10 5.78
C GLU A 144 -14.06 -12.36 4.49
N GLN A 145 -15.10 -11.51 4.54
CA GLN A 145 -15.49 -10.67 3.41
C GLN A 145 -14.38 -9.69 3.00
N SER A 146 -13.68 -9.13 3.98
CA SER A 146 -12.49 -8.29 3.72
C SER A 146 -11.38 -9.09 3.03
N LEU A 147 -11.10 -10.32 3.49
CA LEU A 147 -10.10 -11.19 2.85
C LEU A 147 -10.48 -11.52 1.40
N GLU A 148 -11.72 -11.91 1.13
CA GLU A 148 -12.20 -12.17 -0.23
C GLU A 148 -12.04 -10.96 -1.14
N THR A 149 -12.32 -9.77 -0.62
CA THR A 149 -12.15 -8.51 -1.36
C THR A 149 -10.68 -8.25 -1.67
N ILE A 150 -9.78 -8.45 -0.71
CA ILE A 150 -8.33 -8.29 -0.89
C ILE A 150 -7.78 -9.27 -1.94
N LEU A 151 -8.21 -10.53 -1.90
CA LEU A 151 -7.82 -11.56 -2.86
C LEU A 151 -8.34 -11.28 -4.27
N ARG A 152 -9.56 -10.75 -4.39
CA ARG A 152 -10.10 -10.31 -5.68
C ARG A 152 -9.29 -9.14 -6.24
N LEU A 153 -9.02 -8.12 -5.42
CA LEU A 153 -8.27 -6.93 -5.82
C LEU A 153 -6.85 -7.29 -6.27
N GLU A 154 -6.17 -8.21 -5.59
CA GLU A 154 -4.83 -8.66 -5.97
C GLU A 154 -4.80 -9.26 -7.38
N ARG A 155 -5.70 -10.20 -7.68
CA ARG A 155 -5.80 -10.78 -9.02
C ARG A 155 -6.08 -9.73 -10.09
N GLU A 156 -6.97 -8.79 -9.79
CA GLU A 156 -7.30 -7.69 -10.69
C GLU A 156 -6.11 -6.73 -10.92
N ILE A 157 -5.23 -6.57 -9.93
CA ILE A 157 -4.00 -5.77 -10.03
C ILE A 157 -2.96 -6.50 -10.88
N ASP A 158 -2.78 -7.80 -10.69
CA ASP A 158 -1.87 -8.64 -11.50
C ASP A 158 -2.25 -8.62 -12.97
N GLU A 159 -3.55 -8.80 -13.26
CA GLU A 159 -4.08 -8.76 -14.62
C GLU A 159 -3.83 -7.39 -15.27
N ASP A 160 -4.12 -6.30 -14.56
CA ASP A 160 -3.88 -4.94 -15.04
C ASP A 160 -2.38 -4.66 -15.26
N ASN A 161 -1.51 -5.17 -14.38
CA ASN A 161 -0.07 -5.03 -14.51
C ASN A 161 0.45 -5.73 -15.78
N ILE A 162 -0.03 -6.93 -16.08
CA ILE A 162 0.30 -7.64 -17.32
C ILE A 162 -0.14 -6.82 -18.54
N VAL A 163 -1.35 -6.26 -18.50
CA VAL A 163 -1.90 -5.45 -19.60
C VAL A 163 -1.06 -4.20 -19.82
N ILE A 164 -0.78 -3.43 -18.78
CA ILE A 164 -0.02 -2.17 -18.93
C ILE A 164 1.43 -2.43 -19.35
N CYS A 165 2.09 -3.46 -18.82
CA CYS A 165 3.45 -3.82 -19.24
C CYS A 165 3.52 -4.19 -20.73
N ARG A 166 2.49 -4.89 -21.25
CA ARG A 166 2.36 -5.18 -22.68
C ARG A 166 2.11 -3.92 -23.50
N GLN A 167 1.19 -3.07 -23.07
CA GLN A 167 0.90 -1.80 -23.77
C GLN A 167 2.14 -0.91 -23.87
N ILE A 168 2.91 -0.76 -22.78
CA ILE A 168 4.15 0.03 -22.78
C ILE A 168 5.12 -0.57 -23.80
N SER A 169 5.27 -1.90 -23.83
CA SER A 169 6.18 -2.58 -24.79
C SER A 169 5.76 -2.39 -26.25
N VAL A 170 4.46 -2.37 -26.55
CA VAL A 170 3.94 -2.16 -27.91
C VAL A 170 4.15 -0.72 -28.37
N VAL A 171 3.76 0.26 -27.55
CA VAL A 171 3.85 1.69 -27.90
C VAL A 171 5.30 2.12 -28.08
N THR A 172 6.19 1.62 -27.23
CA THR A 172 7.63 1.89 -27.32
C THR A 172 8.32 1.15 -28.46
N LYS A 173 7.66 0.21 -29.14
CA LYS A 173 8.29 -0.74 -30.08
C LYS A 173 9.49 -1.48 -29.45
N GLY A 174 9.51 -1.62 -28.12
CA GLY A 174 10.62 -2.19 -27.35
C GLY A 174 11.74 -1.21 -26.97
N GLU A 175 11.71 0.06 -27.40
CA GLU A 175 12.68 1.08 -27.00
C GLU A 175 12.33 1.66 -25.62
N SER A 176 13.12 1.38 -24.60
CA SER A 176 12.87 1.92 -23.25
C SER A 176 13.57 3.27 -23.08
N ASP A 177 12.80 4.35 -23.13
CA ASP A 177 13.24 5.62 -22.57
C ASP A 177 13.10 5.62 -21.02
N PHE A 178 13.53 6.72 -20.41
CA PHE A 178 13.49 6.88 -18.97
C PHE A 178 12.06 6.82 -18.40
N ASN A 179 11.08 7.44 -19.07
CA ASN A 179 9.69 7.49 -18.60
C ASN A 179 9.04 6.12 -18.61
N CYS A 180 9.23 5.37 -19.70
CA CYS A 180 8.72 4.01 -19.83
C CYS A 180 9.32 3.09 -18.76
N TYR A 181 10.60 3.26 -18.44
CA TYR A 181 11.23 2.55 -17.33
C TYR A 181 10.58 2.93 -15.99
N MET A 182 10.43 4.22 -15.71
CA MET A 182 9.85 4.72 -14.46
C MET A 182 8.42 4.22 -14.25
N MET A 183 7.60 4.20 -15.30
CA MET A 183 6.23 3.68 -15.22
C MET A 183 6.19 2.20 -14.89
N ARG A 184 6.96 1.38 -15.60
CA ARG A 184 7.05 -0.06 -15.30
C ARG A 184 7.49 -0.30 -13.86
N LYS A 185 8.38 0.55 -13.34
CA LYS A 185 8.81 0.46 -11.94
C LYS A 185 7.73 0.89 -10.96
N ILE A 186 6.99 1.97 -11.22
CA ILE A 186 5.87 2.36 -10.36
C ILE A 186 4.81 1.26 -10.32
N VAL A 187 4.44 0.71 -11.48
CA VAL A 187 3.44 -0.37 -11.55
C VAL A 187 3.91 -1.60 -10.79
N ALA A 188 5.15 -2.06 -11.01
CA ALA A 188 5.69 -3.21 -10.30
C ALA A 188 5.75 -3.00 -8.77
N GLU A 189 6.06 -1.79 -8.32
CA GLU A 189 6.04 -1.48 -6.88
C GLU A 189 4.61 -1.39 -6.31
N LEU A 190 3.62 -0.99 -7.11
CA LEU A 190 2.21 -1.06 -6.71
C LEU A 190 1.70 -2.51 -6.61
N GLU A 191 2.10 -3.39 -7.52
CA GLU A 191 1.85 -4.83 -7.47
C GLU A 191 2.49 -5.46 -6.22
N HIS A 192 3.76 -5.16 -5.92
CA HIS A 192 4.38 -5.65 -4.69
C HIS A 192 3.65 -5.19 -3.41
N ILE A 193 3.11 -3.96 -3.39
CA ILE A 193 2.29 -3.51 -2.26
C ILE A 193 1.05 -4.39 -2.13
N SER A 194 0.43 -4.76 -3.26
CA SER A 194 -0.72 -5.66 -3.27
C SER A 194 -0.39 -7.05 -2.74
N ASP A 195 0.75 -7.62 -3.15
CA ASP A 195 1.23 -8.90 -2.64
C ASP A 195 1.38 -8.87 -1.11
N TYR A 196 2.05 -7.84 -0.59
CA TYR A 196 2.25 -7.70 0.85
C TYR A 196 0.92 -7.50 1.59
N ALA A 197 -0.05 -6.79 1.00
CA ALA A 197 -1.37 -6.60 1.60
C ALA A 197 -2.16 -7.92 1.64
N ARG A 198 -2.08 -8.74 0.58
CA ARG A 198 -2.66 -10.09 0.53
C ARG A 198 -2.04 -10.99 1.59
N GLU A 199 -0.71 -11.08 1.64
CA GLU A 199 0.00 -11.91 2.61
C GLU A 199 -0.33 -11.50 4.06
N ALA A 200 -0.39 -10.19 4.34
CA ALA A 200 -0.82 -9.69 5.64
C ALA A 200 -2.26 -10.07 5.96
N ALA A 201 -3.17 -10.02 4.99
CA ALA A 201 -4.57 -10.39 5.16
C ALA A 201 -4.74 -11.89 5.45
N GLU A 202 -4.02 -12.75 4.74
CA GLU A 202 -4.03 -14.20 4.99
C GLU A 202 -3.58 -14.51 6.41
N ILE A 203 -2.49 -13.90 6.88
CA ILE A 203 -2.02 -14.09 8.26
C ILE A 203 -3.02 -13.54 9.27
N LEU A 204 -3.59 -12.36 9.04
CA LEU A 204 -4.64 -11.79 9.90
C LEU A 204 -5.90 -12.66 9.95
N SER A 205 -6.13 -13.48 8.91
CA SER A 205 -7.25 -14.41 8.89
C SER A 205 -7.09 -15.57 9.89
N GLU A 206 -5.84 -15.91 10.21
CA GLU A 206 -5.43 -16.95 11.15
C GLU A 206 -5.29 -16.43 12.59
N MET A 207 -5.17 -15.10 12.77
CA MET A 207 -5.08 -14.41 14.07
C MET A 207 -6.43 -14.25 14.79
#